data_AF-A0A6B3CNT6-F1
#
_entry.id   AF-A0A6B3CNT6-F1
#
_cell.length_a   1.000
_cell.length_b   1.000
_cell.length_c   1.000
_cell.angle_alpha   90.00
_cell.angle_beta   90.00
_cell.angle_gamma   90.00
#
_symmetry.space_group_name_H-M   'P 1'
#
loop_
_entity.id
_entity.type
_entity.pdbx_description
1 polymer ?
#
loop_
_entity_poly.entity_id
_entity_poly.type
_entity_poly.pdbx_seq_one_letter_code
_entity_poly.pdbx_strand_id
1 'polypeptide(L)'
;TAAGCRRIFADKKSGKNAERPELKACHAFLAEGDTLVVPSLDRYGRSLQDLVNMVAELRSRGIGFQSLHEALDTTTPGGRLIFHVFAALAEFIRE
;
A
#
# COMPACT_ATOMS: atom_id res chain seq x y z
N THR A 1 -12.24 4.94 14.18
CA THR A 1 -11.20 5.64 13.41
C THR A 1 -9.94 5.73 14.26
N ALA A 2 -9.15 4.67 14.33
CA ALA A 2 -8.01 4.59 15.28
C ALA A 2 -6.68 5.15 14.73
N ALA A 3 -6.53 5.24 13.40
CA ALA A 3 -5.30 5.69 12.75
C ALA A 3 -5.36 7.16 12.26
N GLY A 4 -6.32 7.96 12.71
CA GLY A 4 -6.43 9.38 12.33
C GLY A 4 -6.78 9.65 10.85
N CYS A 5 -7.22 8.64 10.10
CA CYS A 5 -7.49 8.78 8.67
C CYS A 5 -8.66 9.74 8.39
N ARG A 6 -8.45 10.68 7.47
CA ARG A 6 -9.49 11.65 7.03
C ARG A 6 -10.68 10.95 6.35
N ARG A 7 -10.42 9.87 5.61
CA ARG A 7 -11.43 9.10 4.88
C ARG A 7 -11.07 7.63 4.93
N ILE A 8 -12.08 6.77 5.05
CA ILE A 8 -11.93 5.32 5.05
C ILE A 8 -12.64 4.77 3.82
N PHE A 9 -11.94 3.94 3.07
CA PHE A 9 -12.46 3.19 1.93
C PHE A 9 -12.47 1.71 2.31
N ALA A 10 -13.58 1.03 2.06
CA ALA A 10 -13.76 -0.36 2.49
C ALA A 10 -14.42 -1.19 1.38
N ASP A 11 -13.62 -2.04 0.74
CA ASP A 11 -14.15 -3.04 -0.19
C ASP A 11 -14.84 -4.17 0.59
N LYS A 12 -16.11 -4.47 0.25
CA LYS A 12 -16.93 -5.49 0.93
C LYS A 12 -16.71 -6.93 0.46
N LYS A 13 -15.95 -7.16 -0.62
CA LYS A 13 -15.80 -8.49 -1.24
C LYS A 13 -14.41 -9.08 -1.01
N SER A 14 -14.37 -10.22 -0.32
CA SER A 14 -13.20 -11.10 -0.24
C SER A 14 -13.04 -11.88 -1.56
N GLY A 15 -11.82 -11.88 -2.11
CA GLY A 15 -11.33 -12.89 -3.07
C GLY A 15 -11.88 -12.85 -4.50
N LYS A 16 -10.97 -13.05 -5.47
CA LYS A 16 -11.16 -13.33 -6.91
C LYS A 16 -11.81 -12.32 -7.84
N ASN A 17 -12.63 -11.36 -7.36
CA ASN A 17 -13.19 -10.35 -8.26
C ASN A 17 -12.24 -9.16 -8.45
N ALA A 18 -11.93 -8.86 -9.71
CA ALA A 18 -10.97 -7.83 -10.14
C ALA A 18 -11.42 -6.38 -9.80
N GLU A 19 -12.69 -6.22 -9.48
CA GLU A 19 -13.29 -4.91 -9.25
C GLU A 19 -13.14 -4.53 -7.76
N ARG A 20 -12.10 -3.76 -7.46
CA ARG A 20 -11.90 -3.04 -6.17
C ARG A 20 -12.23 -1.54 -6.36
N PRO A 21 -13.53 -1.18 -6.53
CA PRO A 21 -13.90 0.19 -6.83
C PRO A 21 -13.53 1.14 -5.69
N GLU A 22 -13.58 0.70 -4.43
CA GLU A 22 -13.22 1.54 -3.29
C GLU A 22 -11.70 1.76 -3.22
N LEU A 23 -10.89 0.74 -3.55
CA LEU A 23 -9.45 0.95 -3.69
C LEU A 23 -9.13 1.94 -4.82
N LYS A 24 -9.75 1.78 -6.00
CA LYS A 24 -9.56 2.71 -7.13
C LYS A 24 -9.95 4.14 -6.74
N ALA A 25 -11.09 4.31 -6.07
CA ALA A 25 -11.55 5.59 -5.56
C ALA A 25 -10.59 6.18 -4.49
N CYS A 26 -10.01 5.33 -3.64
CA CYS A 26 -8.98 5.72 -2.68
C CYS A 26 -7.73 6.25 -3.39
N HIS A 27 -7.21 5.53 -4.38
CA HIS A 27 -6.05 5.97 -5.16
C HIS A 27 -6.32 7.28 -5.92
N ALA A 28 -7.54 7.50 -6.40
CA ALA A 28 -7.94 8.75 -7.05
C ALA A 28 -8.13 9.92 -6.06
N PHE A 29 -8.46 9.62 -4.80
CA PHE A 29 -8.66 10.63 -3.76
C PHE A 29 -7.32 11.16 -3.19
N LEU A 30 -6.28 10.32 -3.16
CA LEU A 30 -4.98 10.68 -2.58
C LEU A 30 -4.24 11.73 -3.43
N ALA A 31 -3.68 12.72 -2.74
CA ALA A 31 -2.84 13.77 -3.30
C ALA A 31 -1.41 13.72 -2.73
N GLU A 32 -0.48 14.44 -3.37
CA GLU A 32 0.89 14.58 -2.87
C GLU A 32 0.91 15.04 -1.40
N GLY A 33 1.77 14.42 -0.59
CA GLY A 33 1.86 14.68 0.85
C GLY A 33 0.86 13.88 1.71
N ASP A 34 -0.12 13.20 1.13
CA ASP A 34 -0.96 12.26 1.86
C ASP A 34 -0.19 10.97 2.21
N THR A 35 -0.72 10.21 3.18
CA THR A 35 -0.26 8.86 3.50
C THR A 35 -1.43 7.89 3.39
N LEU A 36 -1.29 6.86 2.55
CA LEU A 36 -2.21 5.72 2.52
C LEU A 36 -1.92 4.79 3.70
N VAL A 37 -2.92 4.59 4.56
CA VAL A 37 -2.86 3.66 5.68
C VAL A 37 -3.69 2.41 5.37
N VAL A 38 -3.08 1.23 5.47
CA VAL A 38 -3.74 -0.06 5.27
C VAL A 38 -3.69 -0.91 6.54
N PRO A 39 -4.69 -1.77 6.80
CA PRO A 39 -4.69 -2.62 7.99
C PRO A 39 -3.53 -3.63 7.99
N SER A 40 -3.22 -4.21 6.83
CA SER A 40 -2.14 -5.18 6.64
C SER A 40 -1.76 -5.26 5.15
N LEU A 41 -0.57 -5.79 4.86
CA LEU A 41 -0.09 -5.91 3.48
C LEU A 41 -0.95 -6.86 2.62
N ASP A 42 -1.43 -7.97 3.19
CA ASP A 42 -2.26 -8.97 2.48
C ASP A 42 -3.64 -8.43 2.06
N ARG A 43 -4.09 -7.34 2.70
CA ARG A 43 -5.35 -6.65 2.38
C ARG A 43 -5.16 -5.59 1.30
N TYR A 44 -3.92 -5.19 1.03
CA TYR A 44 -3.58 -4.21 0.01
C TYR A 44 -3.10 -4.89 -1.27
N GLY A 45 -2.04 -5.71 -1.20
CA GLY A 45 -1.46 -6.44 -2.32
C GLY A 45 -1.97 -7.88 -2.46
N ARG A 46 -2.10 -8.36 -3.69
CA ARG A 46 -2.43 -9.78 -3.99
C ARG A 46 -1.20 -10.67 -4.12
N SER A 47 -0.04 -10.07 -4.34
CA SER A 47 1.28 -10.71 -4.34
C SER A 47 2.33 -9.71 -3.88
N LEU A 48 3.54 -10.18 -3.59
CA LEU A 48 4.65 -9.29 -3.23
C LEU A 48 5.00 -8.31 -4.36
N GLN A 49 4.98 -8.78 -5.62
CA GLN A 49 5.21 -7.93 -6.79
C GLN A 49 4.13 -6.85 -6.93
N ASP A 50 2.87 -7.23 -6.77
CA ASP A 50 1.73 -6.31 -6.82
C ASP A 50 1.87 -5.22 -5.74
N LEU A 51 2.22 -5.62 -4.51
CA LEU A 51 2.49 -4.71 -3.41
C LEU A 51 3.62 -3.71 -3.75
N VAL A 52 4.76 -4.21 -4.24
CA VAL A 52 5.91 -3.36 -4.58
C VAL A 52 5.54 -2.35 -5.66
N ASN A 53 4.84 -2.79 -6.71
CA ASN A 53 4.42 -1.91 -7.79
C ASN A 53 3.47 -0.81 -7.30
N MET A 54 2.46 -1.17 -6.51
CA MET A 54 1.48 -0.22 -5.99
C MET A 54 2.12 0.80 -5.03
N VAL A 55 3.02 0.38 -4.14
CA VAL A 55 3.72 1.32 -3.24
C VAL A 55 4.71 2.19 -4.01
N ALA A 56 5.37 1.66 -5.05
CA ALA A 56 6.22 2.45 -5.93
C ALA A 56 5.44 3.54 -6.68
N GLU A 57 4.22 3.24 -7.14
CA GLU A 57 3.32 4.23 -7.76
C GLU A 57 2.92 5.33 -6.78
N LEU A 58 2.57 4.99 -5.53
CA LEU A 58 2.27 6.00 -4.51
C LEU A 58 3.48 6.92 -4.28
N ARG A 59 4.67 6.34 -4.19
CA ARG A 59 5.91 7.11 -3.98
C ARG A 59 6.25 8.02 -5.15
N SER A 60 6.04 7.58 -6.40
CA SER A 60 6.27 8.45 -7.57
C SER A 60 5.31 9.65 -7.62
N ARG A 61 4.16 9.54 -6.95
CA ARG A 61 3.18 10.62 -6.73
C ARG A 61 3.43 11.43 -5.45
N GLY A 62 4.51 11.18 -4.72
CA GLY A 62 4.80 11.85 -3.44
C GLY A 62 3.85 11.47 -2.31
N ILE A 63 3.21 10.30 -2.39
CA ILE A 63 2.29 9.76 -1.37
C ILE A 63 3.04 8.76 -0.49
N GLY A 64 2.89 8.91 0.82
CA GLY A 64 3.37 7.97 1.82
C GLY A 64 2.52 6.70 1.88
N PHE A 65 3.11 5.63 2.41
CA PHE A 65 2.42 4.36 2.65
C PHE A 65 2.76 3.82 4.03
N GLN A 66 1.74 3.41 4.77
CA GLN A 66 1.84 2.80 6.08
C GLN A 66 0.96 1.55 6.20
N SER A 67 1.50 0.46 6.74
CA SER A 67 0.71 -0.70 7.18
C SER A 67 0.70 -0.80 8.70
N LEU A 68 -0.49 -1.04 9.26
CA LEU A 68 -0.67 -1.08 10.71
C LEU A 68 -0.16 -2.39 11.32
N HIS A 69 -0.44 -3.53 10.69
CA HIS A 69 -0.09 -4.83 11.22
C HIS A 69 1.43 -5.12 11.16
N GLU A 70 2.09 -4.80 10.04
CA GLU A 70 3.53 -5.04 9.87
C GLU A 70 4.38 -3.87 10.38
N ALA A 71 3.75 -2.80 10.88
CA ALA A 71 4.38 -1.56 11.30
C ALA A 71 5.33 -0.97 10.25
N LEU A 72 5.03 -1.17 8.96
CA LEU A 72 5.82 -0.65 7.86
C LEU A 72 5.39 0.79 7.56
N ASP A 73 6.33 1.74 7.60
CA ASP A 73 6.07 3.15 7.28
C ASP A 73 7.14 3.72 6.33
N THR A 74 6.76 3.90 5.07
CA THR A 74 7.63 4.42 4.01
C THR A 74 7.88 5.93 4.08
N THR A 75 7.22 6.64 5.00
CA THR A 75 7.54 8.04 5.29
C THR A 75 8.82 8.18 6.13
N THR A 76 9.25 7.10 6.79
CA THR A 76 10.50 7.04 7.56
C THR A 76 11.68 6.50 6.75
N PRO A 77 12.94 6.89 7.02
CA PRO A 77 14.12 6.29 6.37
C PRO A 77 14.20 4.77 6.56
N GLY A 78 13.88 4.27 7.76
CA GLY A 78 13.91 2.85 8.09
C GLY A 78 12.88 2.05 7.30
N GLY A 79 11.61 2.51 7.24
CA GLY A 79 10.60 1.81 6.46
C GLY A 79 10.84 1.88 4.95
N ARG A 80 11.49 2.95 4.44
CA ARG A 80 11.97 2.96 3.04
C ARG A 80 13.02 1.88 2.78
N LEU A 81 13.97 1.69 3.69
CA LEU A 81 14.98 0.63 3.56
C LEU A 81 14.33 -0.75 3.49
N ILE A 82 13.43 -1.06 4.43
CA ILE A 82 12.70 -2.34 4.45
C ILE A 82 11.89 -2.54 3.17
N PHE A 83 11.23 -1.49 2.68
CA PHE A 83 10.52 -1.55 1.41
C PHE A 83 11.44 -1.89 0.22
N HIS A 84 12.64 -1.31 0.16
CA HIS A 84 13.62 -1.64 -0.88
C HIS A 84 14.10 -3.09 -0.80
N VAL A 85 14.23 -3.66 0.41
CA VAL A 85 14.52 -5.10 0.60
C VAL A 85 13.38 -5.96 0.04
N PHE A 86 12.12 -5.60 0.30
CA PHE A 86 10.97 -6.30 -0.28
C PHE A 86 10.92 -6.19 -1.80
N ALA A 87 11.28 -5.04 -2.36
CA ALA A 87 11.36 -4.86 -3.81
C ALA A 87 12.40 -5.78 -4.45
N ALA A 88 13.61 -5.86 -3.86
CA ALA A 88 14.65 -6.78 -4.33
C ALA A 88 14.23 -8.25 -4.21
N LEU A 89 13.55 -8.62 -3.13
CA LEU A 89 13.03 -9.99 -2.94
C LEU A 89 11.92 -10.32 -3.95
N ALA A 90 11.05 -9.36 -4.26
CA ALA A 90 9.97 -9.53 -5.24
C ALA A 90 10.52 -9.85 -6.63
N GLU A 91 11.61 -9.19 -7.01
CA GLU A 91 12.32 -9.43 -8.27
C GLU A 91 12.93 -10.83 -8.30
N PHE A 92 13.58 -11.25 -7.21
CA PHE A 92 14.20 -12.58 -7.11
C PHE A 92 13.19 -13.74 -7.18
N ILE A 93 12.03 -13.63 -6.54
CA ILE A 93 10.99 -14.71 -6.53
C ILE A 93 10.36 -14.91 -7.93
N ARG A 94 10.54 -13.95 -8.84
CA ARG A 94 10.03 -14.03 -10.21
C ARG A 94 10.93 -14.88 -11.13
N GLU A 95 12.21 -15.05 -10.78
CA GLU A 95 13.17 -15.94 -11.45
C GLU A 95 13.02 -17.39 -10.98
#